data_AF-X1J2F5-F1
#
_entry.id   AF-X1J2F5-F1
#
_cell.length_a   1.000
_cell.length_b   1.000
_cell.length_c   1.000
_cell.angle_alpha   90.00
_cell.angle_beta   90.00
_cell.angle_gamma   90.00
#
_symmetry.space_group_name_H-M   'P 1'
#
loop_
_entity.id
_entity.type
_entity.pdbx_description
1 polymer ?
#
loop_
_entity_poly.entity_id
_entity_poly.type
_entity_poly.pdbx_seq_one_letter_code
_entity_poly.pdbx_strand_id
1 'polypeptide(L)'
;ICCLGLLVSTVGIDITTGFPRFTFGNIELMGGIGFIPVMVGLFGISEVFKNVKTRAHLTEKTINDKIDISIFETLLIVWKRKWILLKSSFIGTFVGALPGAGADIAAWVAYGIEKKTSKKPEEFGKGSIDGVIAPTGANNAALGGTWIPALVFGVPGDSITAIVLGAMLMYGLKPGPLIFQQSPDLVKGIFAIALISQFFLIPIGLLGIKAYGRILSLPRNIIMVFVLIFSVVGSYAIRNSIFDI
;
A
#
# COMPACT_ATOMS: atom_id res chain seq x y z
N ILE A 1 12.50 9.79 -17.05
CA ILE A 1 12.16 8.68 -16.13
C ILE A 1 11.19 7.71 -16.78
N CYS A 2 10.03 8.15 -17.30
CA CYS A 2 9.08 7.25 -17.96
C CYS A 2 9.68 6.48 -19.16
N CYS A 3 10.40 7.16 -20.07
CA CYS A 3 11.06 6.48 -21.19
C CYS A 3 12.15 5.48 -20.77
N LEU A 4 12.87 5.79 -19.69
CA LEU A 4 13.90 4.88 -19.14
C LEU A 4 13.24 3.65 -18.51
N GLY A 5 12.16 3.83 -17.75
CA GLY A 5 11.40 2.72 -17.16
C GLY A 5 10.76 1.82 -18.21
N LEU A 6 10.21 2.41 -19.29
CA LEU A 6 9.71 1.64 -20.43
C LEU A 6 10.82 0.82 -21.09
N LEU A 7 12.01 1.42 -21.31
CA LEU A 7 13.16 0.71 -21.88
C LEU A 7 13.58 -0.47 -20.99
N VAL A 8 13.73 -0.24 -19.67
CA VAL A 8 14.05 -1.30 -18.70
C VAL A 8 12.98 -2.40 -18.68
N SER A 9 11.71 -2.06 -18.82
CA SER A 9 10.61 -3.03 -18.88
C SER A 9 10.60 -3.89 -20.15
N THR A 10 11.33 -3.51 -21.21
CA THR A 10 11.44 -4.32 -22.43
C THR A 10 12.49 -5.43 -22.37
N VAL A 11 13.28 -5.47 -21.29
CA VAL A 11 14.31 -6.49 -21.06
C VAL A 11 13.66 -7.80 -20.63
N GLY A 12 13.94 -8.90 -21.34
CA GLY A 12 13.43 -10.23 -21.02
C GLY A 12 12.92 -10.99 -22.24
N ILE A 13 12.29 -12.14 -22.00
CA ILE A 13 11.59 -12.89 -23.05
C ILE A 13 10.28 -12.18 -23.39
N ASP A 14 10.05 -11.94 -24.68
CA ASP A 14 8.78 -11.46 -25.16
C ASP A 14 7.69 -12.56 -25.04
N ILE A 15 6.60 -12.26 -24.34
CA ILE A 15 5.53 -13.22 -24.04
C ILE A 15 4.83 -13.73 -25.30
N THR A 16 4.81 -12.94 -26.38
CA THR A 16 4.09 -13.28 -27.62
C THR A 16 4.94 -14.10 -28.60
N THR A 17 6.24 -13.83 -28.66
CA THR A 17 7.14 -14.38 -29.68
C THR A 17 8.19 -15.33 -29.12
N GLY A 18 8.39 -15.35 -27.79
CA GLY A 18 9.36 -16.21 -27.11
C GLY A 18 10.83 -15.80 -27.32
N PHE A 19 11.11 -14.73 -28.07
CA PHE A 19 12.47 -14.27 -28.32
C PHE A 19 13.00 -13.41 -27.16
N PRO A 20 14.27 -13.60 -26.76
CA PRO A 20 14.90 -12.76 -25.75
C PRO A 20 15.22 -11.37 -26.32
N ARG A 21 14.83 -10.31 -25.60
CA ARG A 21 15.09 -8.91 -25.92
C ARG A 21 16.01 -8.29 -24.87
N PHE A 22 17.10 -7.68 -25.33
CA PHE A 22 18.07 -6.99 -24.46
C PHE A 22 18.64 -7.85 -23.32
N THR A 23 18.71 -9.17 -23.48
CA THR A 23 19.28 -10.09 -22.47
C THR A 23 20.81 -10.20 -22.58
N PHE A 24 21.40 -9.73 -23.69
CA PHE A 24 22.85 -9.71 -23.95
C PHE A 24 23.56 -11.06 -23.68
N GLY A 25 22.85 -12.19 -23.82
CA GLY A 25 23.38 -13.54 -23.56
C GLY A 25 23.34 -13.99 -22.10
N ASN A 26 22.85 -13.16 -21.16
CA ASN A 26 22.66 -13.56 -19.77
C ASN A 26 21.30 -14.24 -19.56
N ILE A 27 21.32 -15.46 -19.04
CA ILE A 27 20.13 -16.27 -18.77
C ILE A 27 19.27 -15.64 -17.66
N GLU A 28 19.86 -15.00 -16.67
CA GLU A 28 19.12 -14.35 -15.57
C GLU A 28 18.25 -13.17 -16.09
N LEU A 29 18.71 -12.50 -17.15
CA LEU A 29 17.96 -11.43 -17.80
C LEU A 29 16.77 -11.93 -18.63
N MET A 30 16.66 -13.23 -18.89
CA MET A 30 15.52 -13.80 -19.63
C MET A 30 14.21 -13.64 -18.85
N GLY A 31 14.26 -13.72 -17.52
CA GLY A 31 13.14 -13.43 -16.63
C GLY A 31 12.78 -11.94 -16.53
N GLY A 32 13.55 -11.07 -17.22
CA GLY A 32 13.42 -9.63 -17.17
C GLY A 32 13.83 -9.03 -15.82
N ILE A 33 13.86 -7.70 -15.79
CA ILE A 33 14.19 -6.95 -14.58
C ILE A 33 12.93 -6.83 -13.73
N GLY A 34 12.98 -7.39 -12.51
CA GLY A 34 11.85 -7.38 -11.59
C GLY A 34 11.47 -5.96 -11.18
N PHE A 35 10.17 -5.65 -11.20
CA PHE A 35 9.65 -4.36 -10.76
C PHE A 35 10.02 -4.04 -9.31
N ILE A 36 9.92 -5.03 -8.42
CA ILE A 36 10.20 -4.89 -6.99
C ILE A 36 11.68 -4.55 -6.74
N PRO A 37 12.67 -5.33 -7.25
CA PRO A 37 14.08 -4.97 -7.18
C PRO A 37 14.39 -3.54 -7.62
N VAL A 38 13.82 -3.11 -8.74
CA VAL A 38 14.01 -1.74 -9.28
C VAL A 38 13.46 -0.69 -8.33
N MET A 39 12.26 -0.89 -7.79
CA MET A 39 11.65 0.05 -6.85
C MET A 39 12.41 0.10 -5.52
N VAL A 40 12.87 -1.05 -5.03
CA VAL A 40 13.71 -1.15 -3.82
C VAL A 40 15.02 -0.41 -4.01
N GLY A 41 15.70 -0.56 -5.15
CA GLY A 41 16.92 0.18 -5.46
C GLY A 41 16.69 1.68 -5.61
N LEU A 42 15.67 2.08 -6.38
CA LEU A 42 15.40 3.50 -6.66
C LEU A 42 14.92 4.27 -5.43
N PHE A 43 14.09 3.68 -4.57
CA PHE A 43 13.52 4.39 -3.42
C PHE A 43 14.16 3.98 -2.10
N GLY A 44 14.32 2.68 -1.83
CA GLY A 44 14.88 2.18 -0.59
C GLY A 44 16.37 2.50 -0.44
N ILE A 45 17.19 2.06 -1.41
CA ILE A 45 18.64 2.26 -1.36
C ILE A 45 19.01 3.75 -1.53
N SER A 46 18.33 4.48 -2.41
CA SER A 46 18.56 5.92 -2.57
C SER A 46 18.33 6.72 -1.28
N GLU A 47 17.29 6.37 -0.51
CA GLU A 47 17.03 7.02 0.77
C GLU A 47 18.13 6.69 1.78
N VAL A 48 18.65 5.46 1.80
CA VAL A 48 19.79 5.10 2.66
C VAL A 48 21.02 5.95 2.30
N PHE A 49 21.39 6.04 1.02
CA PHE A 49 22.54 6.86 0.59
C PHE A 49 22.38 8.34 0.92
N LYS A 50 21.17 8.87 0.75
CA LYS A 50 20.85 10.27 1.11
C LYS A 50 21.07 10.53 2.60
N ASN A 51 20.69 9.58 3.46
CA ASN A 51 20.84 9.71 4.91
C ASN A 51 22.28 9.51 5.39
N VAL A 52 23.06 8.64 4.74
CA VAL A 52 24.50 8.49 5.03
C VAL A 52 25.30 9.75 4.69
N LYS A 53 24.91 10.46 3.62
CA LYS A 53 25.58 11.72 3.20
C LYS A 53 25.40 12.85 4.21
N THR A 54 24.29 12.88 4.95
CA THR A 54 24.00 13.90 5.96
C THR A 54 24.32 13.38 7.37
N ARG A 55 25.62 13.33 7.71
CA ARG A 55 26.12 12.79 9.00
C ARG A 55 25.47 13.41 10.24
N ALA A 56 24.99 14.65 10.17
CA ALA A 56 24.35 15.35 11.29
C ALA A 56 23.04 14.68 11.78
N HIS A 57 22.34 13.91 10.94
CA HIS A 57 21.06 13.28 11.29
C HIS A 57 21.15 11.79 11.66
N LEU A 58 22.36 11.22 11.71
CA LEU A 58 22.53 9.77 11.96
C LEU A 58 22.39 9.40 13.45
N THR A 59 22.66 10.35 14.34
CA THR A 59 22.61 10.17 15.80
C THR A 59 21.35 10.76 16.42
N GLU A 60 20.60 11.58 15.67
CA GLU A 60 19.31 12.09 16.11
C GLU A 60 18.27 10.96 16.14
N LYS A 61 17.50 10.89 17.23
CA LYS A 61 16.32 10.02 17.30
C LYS A 61 15.27 10.57 16.34
N THR A 62 14.64 9.69 15.56
CA THR A 62 13.57 10.10 14.62
C THR A 62 12.35 10.67 15.36
N ILE A 63 12.16 10.29 16.63
CA ILE A 63 11.12 10.81 17.54
C ILE A 63 11.76 11.08 18.91
N ASN A 64 11.72 12.33 19.37
CA ASN A 64 12.24 12.73 20.70
C ASN A 64 11.15 12.78 21.79
N ASP A 65 9.88 12.87 21.42
CA ASP A 65 8.78 13.03 22.38
C ASP A 65 8.20 11.69 22.85
N LYS A 66 7.77 11.65 24.12
CA LYS A 66 6.93 10.56 24.62
C LYS A 66 5.65 10.54 23.80
N ILE A 67 5.42 9.44 23.07
CA ILE A 67 4.17 9.21 22.34
C ILE A 67 3.08 8.96 23.39
N ASP A 68 2.41 10.03 23.81
CA ASP A 68 1.21 9.97 24.63
C ASP A 68 0.00 9.86 23.71
N ILE A 69 -0.68 8.71 23.75
CA ILE A 69 -1.79 8.40 22.82
C ILE A 69 -3.08 8.57 23.59
N SER A 70 -3.70 9.73 23.46
CA SER A 70 -5.07 9.94 23.93
C SER A 70 -6.06 9.55 22.83
N ILE A 71 -6.70 8.39 23.00
CA ILE A 71 -7.75 7.88 22.09
C ILE A 71 -8.91 8.88 22.02
N PHE A 72 -9.27 9.47 23.17
CA PHE A 72 -10.36 10.42 23.27
C PHE A 72 -10.10 11.72 22.50
N GLU A 73 -8.88 12.26 22.59
CA GLU A 73 -8.48 13.44 21.82
C GLU A 73 -8.46 13.14 20.32
N THR A 74 -7.94 11.98 19.93
CA THR A 74 -7.93 11.54 18.52
C THR A 74 -9.37 11.46 17.98
N LEU A 75 -10.28 10.87 18.75
CA LEU A 75 -11.69 10.77 18.36
C LEU A 75 -12.34 12.15 18.23
N LEU A 76 -12.07 13.08 19.15
CA LEU A 76 -12.55 14.46 19.07
C LEU A 76 -12.03 15.20 17.83
N ILE A 77 -10.74 15.03 17.49
CA ILE A 77 -10.13 15.63 16.30
C ILE A 77 -10.83 15.13 15.03
N VAL A 78 -11.02 13.81 14.92
CA VAL A 78 -11.71 13.19 13.78
C VAL A 78 -13.17 13.65 13.71
N TRP A 79 -13.87 13.71 14.86
CA TRP A 79 -15.26 14.15 14.92
C TRP A 79 -15.45 15.60 14.45
N LYS A 80 -14.55 16.51 14.85
CA LYS A 80 -14.56 17.90 14.36
C LYS A 80 -14.38 18.00 12.84
N ARG A 81 -13.72 17.01 12.22
CA ARG A 81 -13.44 16.93 10.79
C ARG A 81 -14.28 15.88 10.07
N LYS A 82 -15.45 15.51 10.62
CA LYS A 82 -16.35 14.48 10.08
C LYS A 82 -16.73 14.66 8.60
N TRP A 83 -16.82 15.91 8.12
CA TRP A 83 -17.13 16.20 6.72
C TRP A 83 -16.00 15.79 5.77
N ILE A 84 -14.75 15.96 6.19
CA ILE A 84 -13.57 15.50 5.43
C ILE A 84 -13.58 13.97 5.40
N LEU A 85 -13.84 13.34 6.54
CA LEU A 85 -13.95 11.89 6.63
C LEU A 85 -15.05 11.35 5.69
N LEU A 86 -16.26 11.90 5.75
CA LEU A 86 -17.38 11.48 4.88
C LEU A 86 -17.07 11.65 3.40
N LYS A 87 -16.54 12.83 3.00
CA LYS A 87 -16.13 13.09 1.62
C LYS A 87 -15.07 12.09 1.16
N SER A 88 -14.06 11.86 1.99
CA SER A 88 -12.95 10.96 1.68
C SER A 88 -13.40 9.51 1.62
N SER A 89 -14.32 9.08 2.49
CA SER A 89 -14.91 7.75 2.42
C SER A 89 -15.71 7.55 1.14
N PHE A 90 -16.46 8.56 0.67
CA PHE A 90 -17.18 8.47 -0.60
C PHE A 90 -16.22 8.35 -1.79
N ILE A 91 -15.15 9.17 -1.82
CA ILE A 91 -14.07 9.06 -2.81
C ILE A 91 -13.45 7.66 -2.75
N GLY A 92 -13.14 7.17 -1.54
CA GLY A 92 -12.56 5.86 -1.31
C GLY A 92 -13.41 4.73 -1.86
N THR A 93 -14.69 4.66 -1.50
CA THR A 93 -15.61 3.64 -1.99
C THR A 93 -15.77 3.70 -3.51
N PHE A 94 -15.87 4.90 -4.09
CA PHE A 94 -16.01 5.05 -5.55
C PHE A 94 -14.75 4.60 -6.30
N VAL A 95 -13.57 5.00 -5.83
CA VAL A 95 -12.30 4.58 -6.44
C VAL A 95 -12.08 3.08 -6.22
N GLY A 96 -12.42 2.53 -5.05
CA GLY A 96 -12.34 1.09 -4.78
C GLY A 96 -13.26 0.27 -5.68
N ALA A 97 -14.40 0.81 -6.09
CA ALA A 97 -15.28 0.14 -7.04
C ALA A 97 -14.69 0.06 -8.46
N LEU A 98 -13.62 0.82 -8.76
CA LEU A 98 -12.92 0.75 -10.04
C LEU A 98 -11.93 -0.44 -10.03
N PRO A 99 -12.01 -1.35 -11.02
CA PRO A 99 -11.08 -2.46 -11.14
C PRO A 99 -9.62 -2.01 -11.23
N GLY A 100 -8.74 -2.65 -10.46
CA GLY A 100 -7.30 -2.42 -10.47
C GLY A 100 -6.83 -1.06 -9.91
N ALA A 101 -7.72 -0.21 -9.40
CA ALA A 101 -7.31 1.08 -8.83
C ALA A 101 -6.75 0.93 -7.42
N GLY A 102 -7.38 0.11 -6.59
CA GLY A 102 -6.97 -0.17 -5.21
C GLY A 102 -7.01 1.01 -4.24
N ALA A 103 -6.64 0.71 -2.99
CA ALA A 103 -6.76 1.66 -1.88
C ALA A 103 -5.68 2.76 -1.90
N ASP A 104 -4.53 2.51 -2.52
CA ASP A 104 -3.43 3.48 -2.63
C ASP A 104 -3.82 4.66 -3.54
N ILE A 105 -4.42 4.38 -4.70
CA ILE A 105 -4.90 5.43 -5.61
C ILE A 105 -6.01 6.24 -4.94
N ALA A 106 -6.92 5.56 -4.22
CA ALA A 106 -7.97 6.24 -3.45
C ALA A 106 -7.39 7.23 -2.44
N ALA A 107 -6.34 6.84 -1.70
CA ALA A 107 -5.66 7.71 -0.75
C ALA A 107 -5.05 8.94 -1.42
N TRP A 108 -4.34 8.76 -2.54
CA TRP A 108 -3.72 9.86 -3.28
C TRP A 108 -4.73 10.82 -3.90
N VAL A 109 -5.82 10.30 -4.46
CA VAL A 109 -6.91 11.12 -5.01
C VAL A 109 -7.56 11.93 -3.89
N ALA A 110 -7.89 11.31 -2.75
CA ALA A 110 -8.47 12.00 -1.61
C ALA A 110 -7.54 13.08 -1.05
N TYR A 111 -6.23 12.79 -0.92
CA TYR A 111 -5.23 13.76 -0.51
C TYR A 111 -5.16 14.95 -1.46
N GLY A 112 -5.12 14.69 -2.78
CA GLY A 112 -5.05 15.73 -3.80
C GLY A 112 -6.30 16.62 -3.84
N ILE A 113 -7.49 16.02 -3.72
CA ILE A 113 -8.77 16.74 -3.64
C ILE A 113 -8.81 17.58 -2.36
N GLU A 114 -8.48 16.99 -1.21
CA GLU A 114 -8.51 17.72 0.06
C GLU A 114 -7.54 18.90 0.05
N LYS A 115 -6.31 18.70 -0.44
CA LYS A 115 -5.33 19.78 -0.59
C LYS A 115 -5.86 20.93 -1.46
N LYS A 116 -6.56 20.63 -2.56
CA LYS A 116 -7.15 21.65 -3.45
C LYS A 116 -8.33 22.38 -2.80
N THR A 117 -9.13 21.69 -2.00
CA THR A 117 -10.33 22.26 -1.38
C THR A 117 -10.06 22.88 0.00
N SER A 118 -8.89 22.62 0.59
CA SER A 118 -8.55 23.10 1.92
C SER A 118 -8.34 24.61 1.93
N LYS A 119 -8.69 25.24 3.06
CA LYS A 119 -8.38 26.65 3.33
C LYS A 119 -6.89 26.89 3.61
N LYS A 120 -6.14 25.83 3.90
CA LYS A 120 -4.72 25.86 4.26
C LYS A 120 -3.90 24.83 3.46
N PRO A 121 -3.82 24.95 2.13
CA PRO A 121 -3.09 24.01 1.28
C PRO A 121 -1.58 23.93 1.61
N GLU A 122 -1.02 24.95 2.24
CA GLU A 122 0.39 25.07 2.64
C GLU A 122 0.80 24.17 3.81
N GLU A 123 -0.16 23.67 4.61
CA GLU A 123 0.10 22.72 5.70
C GLU A 123 0.26 21.28 5.18
N PHE A 124 -0.18 21.00 3.95
CA PHE A 124 -0.10 19.67 3.34
C PHE A 124 1.36 19.31 3.02
N GLY A 125 1.80 18.16 3.56
CA GLY A 125 3.20 17.72 3.48
C GLY A 125 4.07 18.22 4.63
N LYS A 126 3.52 19.05 5.54
CA LYS A 126 4.17 19.52 6.76
C LYS A 126 3.53 18.97 8.04
N GLY A 127 2.70 17.92 7.92
CA GLY A 127 1.99 17.32 9.05
C GLY A 127 0.56 17.83 9.26
N SER A 128 -0.11 18.39 8.24
CA SER A 128 -1.53 18.73 8.33
C SER A 128 -2.38 17.52 8.74
N ILE A 129 -3.24 17.71 9.74
CA ILE A 129 -4.22 16.72 10.20
C ILE A 129 -5.18 16.35 9.06
N ASP A 130 -5.59 17.32 8.22
CA ASP A 130 -6.46 17.06 7.07
C ASP A 130 -5.77 16.19 6.03
N GLY A 131 -4.47 16.42 5.85
CA GLY A 131 -3.60 15.60 5.01
C GLY A 131 -3.37 14.17 5.54
N VAL A 132 -3.80 13.85 6.77
CA VAL A 132 -3.78 12.49 7.33
C VAL A 132 -5.17 11.87 7.28
N ILE A 133 -6.20 12.60 7.74
CA ILE A 133 -7.58 12.08 7.83
C ILE A 133 -8.13 11.75 6.45
N ALA A 134 -7.92 12.62 5.45
CA ALA A 134 -8.48 12.41 4.12
C ALA A 134 -7.95 11.13 3.44
N PRO A 135 -6.63 10.96 3.22
CA PRO A 135 -6.11 9.74 2.59
C PRO A 135 -6.39 8.48 3.41
N THR A 136 -6.31 8.54 4.75
CA THR A 136 -6.55 7.38 5.61
C THR A 136 -8.01 6.92 5.56
N GLY A 137 -8.94 7.87 5.59
CA GLY A 137 -10.38 7.59 5.46
C GLY A 137 -10.72 6.99 4.09
N ALA A 138 -10.16 7.54 3.01
CA ALA A 138 -10.36 7.04 1.66
C ALA A 138 -9.77 5.64 1.45
N ASN A 139 -8.56 5.39 1.94
CA ASN A 139 -7.92 4.08 1.89
C ASN A 139 -8.81 3.02 2.56
N ASN A 140 -9.23 3.29 3.80
CA ASN A 140 -10.04 2.32 4.55
C ASN A 140 -11.42 2.09 3.92
N ALA A 141 -12.02 3.13 3.32
CA ALA A 141 -13.29 2.99 2.61
C ALA A 141 -13.15 2.23 1.27
N ALA A 142 -12.03 2.39 0.57
CA ALA A 142 -11.76 1.72 -0.70
C ALA A 142 -11.68 0.20 -0.54
N LEU A 143 -11.20 -0.31 0.59
CA LEU A 143 -11.17 -1.75 0.87
C LEU A 143 -12.56 -2.39 0.78
N GLY A 144 -13.59 -1.70 1.26
CA GLY A 144 -14.98 -2.15 1.11
C GLY A 144 -15.46 -2.08 -0.35
N GLY A 145 -15.13 -1.00 -1.06
CA GLY A 145 -15.50 -0.79 -2.47
C GLY A 145 -14.88 -1.82 -3.42
N THR A 146 -13.66 -2.28 -3.12
CA THR A 146 -12.88 -3.24 -3.91
C THR A 146 -13.58 -4.61 -4.04
N TRP A 147 -14.43 -4.96 -3.08
CA TRP A 147 -15.23 -6.19 -3.14
C TRP A 147 -16.35 -6.15 -4.17
N ILE A 148 -16.81 -4.96 -4.58
CA ILE A 148 -17.88 -4.80 -5.57
C ILE A 148 -17.45 -5.44 -6.91
N PRO A 149 -16.36 -5.01 -7.58
CA PRO A 149 -15.96 -5.64 -8.83
C PRO A 149 -15.47 -7.08 -8.63
N ALA A 150 -14.84 -7.40 -7.50
CA ALA A 150 -14.34 -8.74 -7.21
C ALA A 150 -15.45 -9.78 -7.15
N LEU A 151 -16.54 -9.50 -6.42
CA LEU A 151 -17.65 -10.45 -6.25
C LEU A 151 -18.65 -10.40 -7.42
N VAL A 152 -18.90 -9.23 -8.00
CA VAL A 152 -19.92 -9.07 -9.05
C VAL A 152 -19.38 -9.41 -10.42
N PHE A 153 -18.18 -8.93 -10.76
CA PHE A 153 -17.60 -9.12 -12.10
C PHE A 153 -16.53 -10.20 -12.14
N GLY A 154 -16.09 -10.72 -10.98
CA GLY A 154 -14.95 -11.62 -10.93
C GLY A 154 -13.66 -10.96 -11.40
N VAL A 155 -13.55 -9.64 -11.24
CA VAL A 155 -12.36 -8.86 -11.61
C VAL A 155 -11.79 -8.25 -10.34
N PRO A 156 -10.50 -8.43 -10.05
CA PRO A 156 -9.91 -7.88 -8.85
C PRO A 156 -9.95 -6.35 -8.83
N GLY A 157 -10.34 -5.78 -7.69
CA GLY A 157 -10.25 -4.33 -7.47
C GLY A 157 -8.84 -3.89 -7.06
N ASP A 158 -8.08 -4.79 -6.43
CA ASP A 158 -6.70 -4.58 -5.97
C ASP A 158 -5.91 -5.91 -5.93
N SER A 159 -4.63 -5.84 -5.55
CA SER A 159 -3.77 -7.04 -5.47
C SER A 159 -4.24 -8.04 -4.42
N ILE A 160 -4.84 -7.60 -3.32
CA ILE A 160 -5.29 -8.50 -2.23
C ILE A 160 -6.52 -9.28 -2.68
N THR A 161 -7.51 -8.59 -3.24
CA THR A 161 -8.71 -9.23 -3.81
C THR A 161 -8.37 -10.16 -4.96
N ALA A 162 -7.31 -9.89 -5.75
CA ALA A 162 -6.82 -10.84 -6.76
C ALA A 162 -6.35 -12.17 -6.16
N ILE A 163 -5.61 -12.12 -5.04
CA ILE A 163 -5.18 -13.33 -4.33
C ILE A 163 -6.39 -14.10 -3.80
N VAL A 164 -7.35 -13.41 -3.18
CA VAL A 164 -8.57 -14.06 -2.66
C VAL A 164 -9.39 -14.65 -3.79
N LEU A 165 -9.53 -13.95 -4.92
CA LEU A 165 -10.22 -14.44 -6.10
C LEU A 165 -9.56 -15.72 -6.64
N GLY A 166 -8.23 -15.74 -6.69
CA GLY A 166 -7.46 -16.94 -7.04
C GLY A 166 -7.75 -18.10 -6.10
N ALA A 167 -7.76 -17.87 -4.79
CA ALA A 167 -8.11 -18.88 -3.81
C ALA A 167 -9.56 -19.37 -3.99
N MET A 168 -10.53 -18.47 -4.20
CA MET A 168 -11.92 -18.84 -4.46
C MET A 168 -12.04 -19.75 -5.68
N LEU A 169 -11.37 -19.41 -6.79
CA LEU A 169 -11.34 -20.24 -7.98
C LEU A 169 -10.70 -21.62 -7.72
N MET A 170 -9.65 -21.70 -6.89
CA MET A 170 -9.05 -22.98 -6.48
C MET A 170 -10.03 -23.85 -5.68
N TYR A 171 -10.88 -23.25 -4.86
CA TYR A 171 -11.95 -23.95 -4.13
C TYR A 171 -13.21 -24.20 -4.98
N GLY A 172 -13.15 -23.93 -6.29
CA GLY A 172 -14.27 -24.14 -7.22
C GLY A 172 -15.39 -23.10 -7.11
N LEU A 173 -15.19 -22.05 -6.32
CA LEU A 173 -16.13 -20.94 -6.20
C LEU A 173 -15.96 -20.03 -7.41
N LYS A 174 -17.05 -19.77 -8.12
CA LYS A 174 -17.07 -18.85 -9.26
C LYS A 174 -17.63 -17.50 -8.81
N PRO A 175 -16.78 -16.47 -8.70
CA PRO A 175 -17.22 -15.09 -8.49
C PRO A 175 -18.15 -14.66 -9.62
N GLY A 176 -19.14 -13.84 -9.30
CA GLY A 176 -20.14 -13.37 -10.24
C GLY A 176 -21.48 -13.09 -9.55
N PRO A 177 -22.47 -12.53 -10.25
CA PRO A 177 -23.75 -12.15 -9.64
C PRO A 177 -24.51 -13.35 -9.03
N LEU A 178 -24.25 -14.55 -9.56
CA LEU A 178 -24.84 -15.79 -9.08
C LEU A 178 -24.28 -16.26 -7.73
N ILE A 179 -23.10 -15.80 -7.29
CA ILE A 179 -22.53 -16.20 -6.00
C ILE A 179 -23.41 -15.77 -4.82
N PHE A 180 -24.15 -14.66 -4.99
CA PHE A 180 -25.12 -14.16 -4.02
C PHE A 180 -26.34 -15.08 -3.88
N GLN A 181 -26.66 -15.89 -4.91
CA GLN A 181 -27.77 -16.84 -4.89
C GLN A 181 -27.30 -18.26 -4.54
N GLN A 182 -26.17 -18.70 -5.10
CA GLN A 182 -25.64 -20.05 -4.94
C GLN A 182 -24.87 -20.26 -3.65
N SER A 183 -24.27 -19.20 -3.10
CA SER A 183 -23.46 -19.27 -1.88
C SER A 183 -23.69 -18.06 -0.98
N PRO A 184 -24.95 -17.79 -0.57
CA PRO A 184 -25.30 -16.63 0.23
C PRO A 184 -24.58 -16.62 1.57
N ASP A 185 -24.33 -17.79 2.17
CA ASP A 185 -23.63 -17.90 3.46
C ASP A 185 -22.15 -17.50 3.35
N LEU A 186 -21.50 -17.83 2.23
CA LEU A 186 -20.13 -17.41 1.97
C LEU A 186 -20.02 -15.89 1.81
N VAL A 187 -20.93 -15.30 1.03
CA VAL A 187 -20.98 -13.85 0.83
C VAL A 187 -21.24 -13.13 2.16
N LYS A 188 -22.23 -13.58 2.93
CA LYS A 188 -22.49 -13.05 4.28
C LYS A 188 -21.28 -13.22 5.19
N GLY A 189 -20.60 -14.35 5.12
CA GLY A 189 -19.36 -14.61 5.86
C GLY A 189 -18.25 -13.62 5.52
N ILE A 190 -18.02 -13.33 4.23
CA ILE A 190 -17.04 -12.33 3.79
C ILE A 190 -17.38 -10.95 4.37
N PHE A 191 -18.63 -10.50 4.24
CA PHE A 191 -19.04 -9.20 4.79
C PHE A 191 -18.98 -9.16 6.31
N ALA A 192 -19.36 -10.25 6.99
CA ALA A 192 -19.29 -10.35 8.44
C ALA A 192 -17.84 -10.29 8.93
N ILE A 193 -16.94 -11.06 8.32
CA ILE A 193 -15.50 -11.04 8.64
C ILE A 193 -14.93 -9.65 8.37
N ALA A 194 -15.23 -9.03 7.22
CA ALA A 194 -14.77 -7.68 6.89
C ALA A 194 -15.21 -6.65 7.94
N LEU A 195 -16.46 -6.74 8.42
CA LEU A 195 -16.97 -5.87 9.47
C LEU A 195 -16.29 -6.14 10.82
N ILE A 196 -16.13 -7.41 11.19
CA ILE A 196 -15.45 -7.83 12.42
C ILE A 196 -13.98 -7.38 12.41
N SER A 197 -13.28 -7.53 11.28
CA SER A 197 -11.89 -7.10 11.10
C SER A 197 -11.71 -5.61 11.38
N GLN A 198 -12.69 -4.76 11.05
CA GLN A 198 -12.62 -3.32 11.37
C GLN A 198 -12.58 -3.06 12.88
N PHE A 199 -13.29 -3.86 13.68
CA PHE A 199 -13.22 -3.77 15.14
C PHE A 199 -11.88 -4.25 15.69
N PHE A 200 -11.33 -5.33 15.14
CA PHE A 200 -10.00 -5.85 15.52
C PHE A 200 -8.86 -4.91 15.11
N LEU A 201 -9.05 -4.12 14.05
CA LEU A 201 -8.05 -3.16 13.58
C LEU A 201 -7.77 -2.06 14.61
N ILE A 202 -8.72 -1.72 15.48
CA ILE A 202 -8.54 -0.72 16.53
C ILE A 202 -7.50 -1.15 17.58
N PRO A 203 -7.67 -2.26 18.32
CA PRO A 203 -6.68 -2.68 19.32
C PRO A 203 -5.33 -3.05 18.68
N ILE A 204 -5.34 -3.71 17.51
CA ILE A 204 -4.12 -4.05 16.78
C ILE A 204 -3.40 -2.77 16.33
N GLY A 205 -4.13 -1.78 15.83
CA GLY A 205 -3.59 -0.48 15.44
C GLY A 205 -2.96 0.26 16.62
N LEU A 206 -3.63 0.28 17.79
CA LEU A 206 -3.09 0.91 19.00
C LEU A 206 -1.81 0.23 19.50
N LEU A 207 -1.77 -1.11 19.50
CA LEU A 207 -0.55 -1.86 19.80
C LEU A 207 0.54 -1.58 18.77
N GLY A 208 0.17 -1.50 17.49
CA GLY A 208 1.04 -1.12 16.38
C GLY A 208 1.69 0.24 16.61
N ILE A 209 0.92 1.29 16.91
CA ILE A 209 1.47 2.64 17.16
C ILE A 209 2.49 2.59 18.29
N LYS A 210 2.22 1.84 19.37
CA LYS A 210 3.16 1.70 20.50
C LYS A 210 4.43 0.94 20.12
N ALA A 211 4.32 -0.09 19.27
CA ALA A 211 5.45 -0.86 18.77
C ALA A 211 6.29 -0.05 17.78
N TYR A 212 5.66 0.51 16.74
CA TYR A 212 6.32 1.34 15.73
C TYR A 212 6.93 2.60 16.34
N GLY A 213 6.29 3.20 17.33
CA GLY A 213 6.84 4.32 18.09
C GLY A 213 8.17 4.00 18.78
N ARG A 214 8.32 2.76 19.31
CA ARG A 214 9.60 2.30 19.87
C ARG A 214 10.65 2.00 18.80
N ILE A 215 10.24 1.50 17.64
CA ILE A 215 11.16 1.24 16.53
C ILE A 215 11.69 2.57 15.98
N LEU A 216 10.84 3.58 15.83
CA LEU A 216 11.21 4.89 15.32
C LEU A 216 12.04 5.72 16.32
N SER A 217 11.98 5.41 17.61
CA SER A 217 12.84 6.05 18.61
C SER A 217 14.28 5.49 18.64
N LEU A 218 14.55 4.41 17.89
CA LEU A 218 15.91 3.94 17.67
C LEU A 218 16.71 4.95 16.85
N PRO A 219 18.04 5.00 17.04
CA PRO A 219 18.90 5.87 16.26
C PRO A 219 18.79 5.52 14.77
N ARG A 220 18.81 6.55 13.94
CA ARG A 220 18.48 6.43 12.52
C ARG A 220 19.42 5.49 11.76
N ASN A 221 20.66 5.35 12.21
CA ASN A 221 21.61 4.36 11.69
C ASN A 221 21.08 2.92 11.76
N ILE A 222 20.48 2.50 12.88
CA ILE A 222 19.94 1.14 13.06
C ILE A 222 18.77 0.94 12.10
N ILE A 223 17.86 1.91 11.99
CA ILE A 223 16.72 1.86 11.07
C ILE A 223 17.20 1.67 9.63
N MET A 224 18.21 2.43 9.19
CA MET A 224 18.76 2.34 7.83
C MET A 224 19.41 0.98 7.55
N VAL A 225 20.09 0.37 8.54
CA VAL A 225 20.64 -0.98 8.40
C VAL A 225 19.53 -2.01 8.19
N PHE A 226 18.45 -1.92 8.97
CA PHE A 226 17.30 -2.81 8.78
C PHE A 226 16.62 -2.57 7.41
N VAL A 227 16.49 -1.32 6.96
CA VAL A 227 15.96 -1.01 5.63
C VAL A 227 16.80 -1.68 4.54
N LEU A 228 18.13 -1.65 4.63
CA LEU A 228 19.01 -2.35 3.67
C LEU A 228 18.82 -3.87 3.73
N ILE A 229 18.80 -4.47 4.93
CA ILE A 229 18.62 -5.91 5.08
C ILE A 229 17.27 -6.34 4.48
N PHE A 230 16.18 -5.65 4.81
CA PHE A 230 14.87 -5.96 4.26
C PHE A 230 14.76 -5.67 2.77
N SER A 231 15.50 -4.70 2.25
CA SER A 231 15.60 -4.43 0.81
C SER A 231 16.22 -5.62 0.07
N VAL A 232 17.35 -6.12 0.57
CA VAL A 232 18.04 -7.29 -0.02
C VAL A 232 17.18 -8.55 0.10
N VAL A 233 16.67 -8.84 1.30
CA VAL A 233 15.83 -10.02 1.54
C VAL A 233 14.53 -9.95 0.75
N GLY A 234 13.88 -8.78 0.71
CA GLY A 234 12.64 -8.57 -0.02
C GLY A 234 12.80 -8.71 -1.52
N SER A 235 13.91 -8.22 -2.09
CA SER A 235 14.24 -8.40 -3.50
C SER A 235 14.45 -9.88 -3.83
N TYR A 236 15.23 -10.57 -2.99
CA TYR A 236 15.53 -11.99 -3.15
C TYR A 236 14.28 -12.89 -3.03
N ALA A 237 13.41 -12.63 -2.06
CA ALA A 237 12.30 -13.52 -1.70
C ALA A 237 11.25 -13.69 -2.82
N ILE A 238 11.18 -12.75 -3.78
CA ILE A 238 10.19 -12.79 -4.87
C ILE A 238 10.52 -13.90 -5.87
N ARG A 239 11.78 -13.98 -6.33
CA ARG A 239 12.22 -14.94 -7.36
C ARG A 239 13.24 -15.96 -6.88
N ASN A 240 13.70 -15.87 -5.63
CA ASN A 240 14.84 -16.62 -5.10
C ASN A 240 16.07 -16.55 -6.02
N SER A 241 16.30 -15.40 -6.66
CA SER A 241 17.46 -15.18 -7.53
C SER A 241 18.41 -14.17 -6.90
N ILE A 242 19.70 -14.50 -6.92
CA ILE A 242 20.77 -13.60 -6.49
C ILE A 242 20.90 -12.41 -7.46
N PHE A 243 20.47 -12.57 -8.71
CA PHE A 243 20.49 -11.53 -9.72
C PHE A 243 19.61 -10.32 -9.36
N ASP A 244 18.63 -10.51 -8.48
CA ASP A 244 17.71 -9.47 -8.04
C ASP A 244 18.25 -8.56 -6.93
N ILE A 245 19.43 -8.87 -6.37
CA ILE A 245 20.05 -8.12 -5.26
C ILE A 245 21.03 -7.07 -5.81
#